data_AF-A0A9D5JAG2-F1
#
_entry.id   AF-A0A9D5JAG2-F1
#
_cell.length_a   1.000
_cell.length_b   1.000
_cell.length_c   1.000
_cell.angle_alpha   90.00
_cell.angle_beta   90.00
_cell.angle_gamma   90.00
#
_symmetry.space_group_name_H-M   'P 1'
#
loop_
_entity.id
_entity.type
_entity.pdbx_description
1 polymer ?
#
loop_
_entity_poly.entity_id
_entity_poly.type
_entity_poly.pdbx_seq_one_letter_code
_entity_poly.pdbx_strand_id
1 'polypeptide(L)'
;MIVNLYVDHMMSTPPASAEEVWNETREHAKLFSDAATRIGLTPAEYREFRLALLDGRVRYVTLPRRLDAMSGNRHGSVYAVKNAYMTSTIQGWRVALADGNVVYVPKVCGNISLLRHAAIAQHVVRPPKRVAYVQRHKPRFVPAIGSANETPVTPVAVAPPAAVAAAPVAAAAVPAAATAAHGVSPFLFIIPAVIGGIIGSQPHHTTPPPPCNHGSNSMGVCTK
;
A
#
# COMPACT_ATOMS: atom_id res chain seq x y z
N MET A 1 10.11 -5.98 12.67
CA MET A 1 10.48 -7.32 12.19
C MET A 1 11.02 -7.15 10.77
N ILE A 2 12.20 -7.68 10.45
CA ILE A 2 12.73 -7.62 9.09
C ILE A 2 11.95 -8.63 8.26
N VAL A 3 11.32 -8.19 7.17
CA VAL A 3 10.58 -9.07 6.28
C VAL A 3 11.55 -9.51 5.20
N ASN A 4 11.80 -10.82 5.12
CA ASN A 4 12.56 -11.37 4.01
C ASN A 4 11.61 -11.50 2.81
N LEU A 5 11.67 -10.53 1.90
CA LEU A 5 10.76 -10.38 0.75
C LEU A 5 10.82 -11.54 -0.25
N TYR A 6 11.79 -12.43 -0.09
CA TYR A 6 12.11 -13.51 -1.02
C TYR A 6 11.42 -14.85 -0.73
N VAL A 7 10.66 -14.97 0.37
CA VAL A 7 10.20 -16.29 0.84
C VAL A 7 8.69 -16.48 0.74
N ASP A 8 7.92 -15.39 0.80
CA ASP A 8 6.46 -15.48 0.86
C ASP A 8 5.85 -14.53 -0.19
N HIS A 9 5.61 -15.08 -1.38
CA HIS A 9 5.06 -14.39 -2.55
C HIS A 9 3.54 -14.52 -2.56
N MET A 10 2.84 -13.40 -2.77
CA MET A 10 1.40 -13.42 -3.02
C MET A 10 1.05 -13.75 -4.46
N MET A 11 1.94 -13.44 -5.40
CA MET A 11 1.79 -13.77 -6.82
C MET A 11 2.73 -14.90 -7.19
N SER A 12 2.27 -15.82 -8.04
CA SER A 12 3.08 -16.95 -8.51
C SER A 12 4.28 -16.50 -9.35
N THR A 13 4.11 -15.40 -10.10
CA THR A 13 5.14 -14.77 -10.91
C THR A 13 5.29 -13.30 -10.53
N PRO A 14 6.52 -12.76 -10.56
CA PRO A 14 6.74 -11.32 -10.43
C PRO A 14 5.98 -10.57 -11.52
N PRO A 15 5.02 -9.70 -11.18
CA PRO A 15 4.30 -8.92 -12.19
C PRO A 15 5.28 -8.08 -13.03
N ALA A 16 5.03 -7.94 -14.32
CA ALA A 16 5.76 -7.06 -15.23
C ALA A 16 5.03 -5.74 -15.45
N SER A 17 3.70 -5.74 -15.29
CA SER A 17 2.79 -4.64 -15.61
C SER A 17 1.76 -4.37 -14.51
N ALA A 18 1.11 -3.20 -14.53
CA ALA A 18 0.04 -2.89 -13.58
C ALA A 18 -1.23 -3.72 -13.88
N GLU A 19 -1.42 -4.07 -15.14
CA GLU A 19 -2.48 -4.92 -15.65
C GLU A 19 -2.37 -6.35 -15.11
N GLU A 20 -1.15 -6.88 -15.00
CA GLU A 20 -0.91 -8.17 -14.33
C GLU A 20 -1.25 -8.12 -12.84
N VAL A 21 -0.88 -7.03 -12.15
CA VAL A 21 -1.29 -6.82 -10.75
C VAL A 21 -2.82 -6.78 -10.63
N TRP A 22 -3.50 -6.12 -11.56
CA TRP A 22 -4.96 -6.13 -11.62
C TRP A 22 -5.53 -7.54 -11.86
N ASN A 23 -4.99 -8.28 -12.83
CA ASN A 23 -5.48 -9.62 -13.15
C ASN A 23 -5.31 -10.58 -11.97
N GLU A 24 -4.15 -10.59 -11.33
CA GLU A 24 -3.87 -11.39 -10.13
C GLU A 24 -4.81 -11.04 -8.96
N THR A 25 -5.02 -9.74 -8.70
CA THR A 25 -5.96 -9.31 -7.65
C THR A 25 -7.41 -9.65 -7.97
N ARG A 26 -7.77 -9.78 -9.24
CA ARG A 26 -9.11 -10.19 -9.70
C ARG A 26 -9.28 -11.71 -9.60
N GLU A 27 -8.31 -12.49 -10.07
CA GLU A 27 -8.36 -13.96 -10.08
C GLU A 27 -8.27 -14.55 -8.68
N HIS A 28 -7.47 -13.93 -7.80
CA HIS A 28 -7.30 -14.33 -6.42
C HIS A 28 -7.97 -13.34 -5.44
N ALA A 29 -9.18 -12.88 -5.77
CA ALA A 29 -9.89 -11.82 -5.04
C ALA A 29 -9.94 -12.03 -3.53
N LYS A 30 -10.24 -13.25 -3.07
CA LYS A 30 -10.31 -13.59 -1.63
C LYS A 30 -8.95 -13.46 -0.94
N LEU A 31 -7.89 -13.97 -1.57
CA LEU A 31 -6.55 -13.94 -1.01
C LEU A 31 -6.04 -12.50 -0.85
N PHE A 32 -6.29 -11.65 -1.85
CA PHE A 32 -5.91 -10.24 -1.78
C PHE A 32 -6.83 -9.40 -0.87
N SER A 33 -8.12 -9.69 -0.75
CA SER A 33 -8.99 -9.02 0.22
C SER A 33 -8.62 -9.37 1.66
N ASP A 34 -8.27 -10.63 1.93
CA ASP A 34 -7.80 -11.09 3.24
C ASP A 34 -6.47 -10.41 3.59
N ALA A 35 -5.55 -10.29 2.61
CA ALA A 35 -4.29 -9.59 2.76
C ALA A 35 -4.48 -8.10 3.06
N ALA A 36 -5.33 -7.42 2.28
CA ALA A 36 -5.68 -6.01 2.48
C ALA A 36 -6.22 -5.78 3.90
N THR A 37 -7.13 -6.63 4.35
CA THR A 37 -7.69 -6.57 5.70
C THR A 37 -6.61 -6.74 6.77
N ARG A 38 -5.70 -7.71 6.63
CA ARG A 38 -4.63 -7.97 7.61
C ARG A 38 -3.60 -6.85 7.69
N ILE A 39 -3.26 -6.20 6.57
CA ILE A 39 -2.38 -5.02 6.59
C ILE A 39 -3.11 -3.78 7.13
N GLY A 40 -4.44 -3.80 7.18
CA GLY A 40 -5.29 -2.80 7.80
C GLY A 40 -5.95 -1.85 6.81
N LEU A 41 -6.03 -2.22 5.54
CA LEU A 41 -6.87 -1.50 4.58
C LEU A 41 -8.35 -1.74 4.92
N THR A 42 -9.15 -0.68 4.84
CA THR A 42 -10.60 -0.82 4.90
C THR A 42 -11.14 -1.42 3.60
N PRO A 43 -12.36 -2.00 3.60
CA PRO A 43 -12.98 -2.49 2.36
C PRO A 43 -13.14 -1.38 1.29
N ALA A 44 -13.35 -0.14 1.72
CA ALA A 44 -13.46 1.02 0.83
C ALA A 44 -12.11 1.35 0.19
N GLU A 45 -11.03 1.41 0.99
CA GLU A 45 -9.67 1.63 0.51
C GLU A 45 -9.21 0.52 -0.43
N TYR A 46 -9.50 -0.74 -0.12
CA TYR A 46 -9.16 -1.86 -1.00
C TYR A 46 -9.90 -1.80 -2.34
N ARG A 47 -11.16 -1.39 -2.33
CA ARG A 47 -11.91 -1.15 -3.57
C ARG A 47 -11.31 0.00 -4.37
N GLU A 48 -10.92 1.09 -3.72
CA GLU A 48 -10.26 2.21 -4.38
C GLU A 48 -8.93 1.79 -5.01
N PHE A 49 -8.11 1.02 -4.27
CA PHE A 49 -6.88 0.44 -4.78
C PHE A 49 -7.12 -0.38 -6.06
N ARG A 50 -8.11 -1.26 -6.03
CA ARG A 50 -8.50 -2.08 -7.19
C ARG A 50 -8.93 -1.23 -8.39
N LEU A 51 -9.77 -0.22 -8.16
CA LEU A 51 -10.18 0.71 -9.21
C LEU A 51 -9.00 1.50 -9.77
N ALA A 52 -8.08 1.97 -8.92
CA ALA A 52 -6.90 2.70 -9.35
C ALA A 52 -5.96 1.86 -10.25
N LEU A 53 -5.88 0.54 -10.03
CA LEU A 53 -5.18 -0.37 -10.93
C LEU A 53 -5.83 -0.41 -12.31
N LEU A 54 -7.17 -0.49 -12.36
CA LEU A 54 -7.94 -0.51 -13.61
C LEU A 54 -7.89 0.84 -14.36
N ASP A 55 -7.95 1.94 -13.62
CA ASP A 55 -7.95 3.31 -14.15
C ASP A 55 -6.57 3.80 -14.62
N GLY A 56 -5.52 2.99 -14.45
CA GLY A 56 -4.14 3.39 -14.73
C GLY A 56 -3.60 4.48 -13.77
N ARG A 57 -4.23 4.68 -12.60
CA ARG A 57 -3.77 5.62 -11.54
C ARG A 57 -2.61 5.06 -10.71
N VAL A 58 -1.75 4.29 -11.37
CA VAL A 58 -0.64 3.55 -10.80
C VAL A 58 0.67 4.15 -11.30
N ARG A 59 1.67 4.27 -10.42
CA ARG A 59 3.00 4.72 -10.82
C ARG A 59 4.03 3.67 -10.52
N TYR A 60 4.92 3.39 -11.48
CA TYR A 60 6.08 2.54 -11.23
C TYR A 60 7.17 3.37 -10.55
N VAL A 61 7.54 3.00 -9.32
CA VAL A 61 8.46 3.78 -8.48
C VAL A 61 9.40 2.87 -7.69
N THR A 62 10.44 3.47 -7.14
CA THR A 62 11.22 2.87 -6.06
C THR A 62 10.41 2.93 -4.76
N LEU A 63 10.25 1.78 -4.09
CA LEU A 63 9.51 1.67 -2.84
C LEU A 63 10.32 2.24 -1.67
N PRO A 64 9.65 2.84 -0.67
CA PRO A 64 10.31 3.22 0.56
C PRO A 64 10.78 1.97 1.33
N ARG A 65 11.93 2.07 2.00
CA ARG A 65 12.47 0.96 2.80
C ARG A 65 11.62 0.62 4.02
N ARG A 66 10.83 1.56 4.52
CA ARG A 66 9.95 1.40 5.68
C ARG A 66 8.50 1.47 5.22
N LEU A 67 7.72 0.48 5.62
CA LEU A 67 6.31 0.35 5.34
C LEU A 67 5.60 0.01 6.66
N ASP A 68 4.40 0.53 6.87
CA ASP A 68 3.67 0.31 8.13
C ASP A 68 3.14 -1.12 8.23
N ALA A 69 2.75 -1.69 7.09
CA ALA A 69 2.38 -3.09 7.00
C ALA A 69 2.68 -3.67 5.62
N MET A 70 2.90 -4.98 5.57
CA MET A 70 3.08 -5.74 4.34
C MET A 70 2.45 -7.11 4.50
N SER A 71 1.70 -7.56 3.49
CA SER A 71 1.15 -8.91 3.47
C SER A 71 2.18 -9.92 2.96
N GLY A 72 1.95 -11.18 3.31
CA GLY A 72 2.63 -12.32 2.72
C GLY A 72 1.69 -13.51 2.67
N ASN A 73 2.02 -14.50 1.84
CA ASN A 73 1.31 -15.76 1.77
C ASN A 73 2.29 -16.89 2.05
N ARG A 74 1.99 -17.72 3.05
CA ARG A 74 2.76 -18.92 3.38
C ARG A 74 1.82 -20.12 3.42
N HIS A 75 2.05 -21.09 2.53
CA HIS A 75 1.23 -22.31 2.43
C HIS A 75 -0.29 -22.03 2.32
N GLY A 76 -0.68 -21.01 1.56
CA GLY A 76 -2.08 -20.61 1.40
C GLY A 76 -2.65 -19.78 2.56
N SER A 77 -1.88 -19.59 3.62
CA SER A 77 -2.25 -18.72 4.75
C SER A 77 -1.69 -17.33 4.57
N VAL A 78 -2.59 -16.36 4.46
CA VAL A 78 -2.24 -14.95 4.40
C VAL A 78 -1.84 -14.45 5.78
N TYR A 79 -0.75 -13.70 5.87
CA TYR A 79 -0.33 -13.02 7.09
C TYR A 79 0.06 -11.56 6.79
N ALA A 80 0.25 -10.76 7.84
CA ALA A 80 0.74 -9.40 7.70
C ALA A 80 1.87 -9.14 8.69
N VAL A 81 2.93 -8.49 8.20
CA VAL A 81 4.02 -7.99 9.02
C VAL A 81 3.84 -6.50 9.22
N LYS A 82 3.80 -6.07 10.48
CA LYS A 82 3.76 -4.65 10.86
C LYS A 82 5.17 -4.06 10.93
N ASN A 83 5.31 -2.79 10.60
CA ASN A 83 6.60 -2.08 10.52
C ASN A 83 7.61 -2.85 9.64
N ALA A 84 7.17 -3.19 8.44
CA ALA A 84 7.97 -3.93 7.49
C ALA A 84 9.16 -3.09 7.02
N TYR A 85 10.33 -3.74 6.98
CA TYR A 85 11.57 -3.14 6.51
C TYR A 85 12.14 -3.92 5.33
N MET A 86 12.36 -3.23 4.22
CA MET A 86 13.02 -3.76 3.04
C MET A 86 14.53 -3.46 3.12
N THR A 87 15.35 -4.51 3.04
CA THR A 87 16.81 -4.40 3.14
C THR A 87 17.45 -3.86 1.86
N SER A 88 16.87 -4.16 0.70
CA SER A 88 17.31 -3.69 -0.61
C SER A 88 16.35 -2.64 -1.18
N THR A 89 16.87 -1.84 -2.11
CA THR A 89 16.06 -0.93 -2.91
C THR A 89 15.25 -1.74 -3.92
N ILE A 90 13.93 -1.72 -3.78
CA ILE A 90 13.01 -2.51 -4.62
C ILE A 90 12.10 -1.56 -5.39
N GLN A 91 11.82 -1.91 -6.65
CA GLN A 91 10.87 -1.21 -7.49
C GLN A 91 9.53 -1.94 -7.50
N GLY A 92 8.47 -1.21 -7.86
CA GLY A 92 7.13 -1.75 -7.92
C GLY A 92 6.10 -0.66 -8.19
N TRP A 93 4.84 -1.02 -8.00
CA TRP A 93 3.73 -0.12 -8.25
C TRP A 93 3.32 0.60 -6.98
N ARG A 94 3.01 1.89 -7.15
CA ARG A 94 2.46 2.76 -6.12
C ARG A 94 1.08 3.22 -6.53
N VAL A 95 0.14 3.09 -5.59
CA VAL A 95 -1.21 3.61 -5.68
C VAL A 95 -1.45 4.54 -4.50
N ALA A 96 -1.74 5.81 -4.78
CA ALA A 96 -2.14 6.76 -3.75
C ALA A 96 -3.67 6.73 -3.63
N LEU A 97 -4.16 6.56 -2.41
CA LEU A 97 -5.58 6.55 -2.07
C LEU A 97 -6.05 7.98 -1.70
N ALA A 98 -7.36 8.21 -1.76
CA ALA A 98 -7.97 9.51 -1.51
C ALA A 98 -7.75 10.05 -0.08
N ASP A 99 -7.60 9.15 0.90
CA ASP A 99 -7.31 9.46 2.29
C ASP A 99 -5.82 9.81 2.55
N GLY A 100 -5.00 9.79 1.50
CA GLY A 100 -3.57 10.04 1.54
C GLY A 100 -2.73 8.79 1.83
N ASN A 101 -3.34 7.66 2.21
CA ASN A 101 -2.63 6.40 2.37
C ASN A 101 -2.08 5.92 1.02
N VAL A 102 -0.99 5.17 1.07
CA VAL A 102 -0.30 4.69 -0.13
C VAL A 102 -0.16 3.19 -0.06
N VAL A 103 -0.67 2.53 -1.10
CA VAL A 103 -0.51 1.09 -1.31
C VAL A 103 0.65 0.86 -2.27
N TYR A 104 1.56 -0.02 -1.90
CA TYR A 104 2.67 -0.45 -2.73
C TYR A 104 2.56 -1.93 -3.05
N VAL A 105 2.95 -2.30 -4.28
CA VAL A 105 3.07 -3.68 -4.73
C VAL A 105 4.50 -3.86 -5.25
N PRO A 106 5.39 -4.54 -4.52
CA PRO A 106 6.76 -4.77 -4.97
C PRO A 106 6.78 -5.69 -6.19
N LYS A 107 7.58 -5.35 -7.21
CA LYS A 107 7.73 -6.17 -8.41
C LYS A 107 8.18 -7.60 -8.11
N VAL A 108 9.08 -7.76 -7.14
CA VAL A 108 9.71 -9.05 -6.84
C VAL A 108 8.76 -10.09 -6.24
N CYS A 109 7.71 -9.67 -5.51
CA CYS A 109 6.87 -10.60 -4.76
C CYS A 109 5.36 -10.40 -4.89
N GLY A 110 4.90 -9.28 -5.46
CA GLY A 110 3.47 -9.01 -5.64
C GLY A 110 2.70 -8.79 -4.33
N ASN A 111 3.39 -8.64 -3.19
CA ASN A 111 2.76 -8.46 -1.89
C ASN A 111 2.12 -7.07 -1.77
N ILE A 112 0.94 -6.96 -1.18
CA ILE A 112 0.34 -5.65 -0.91
C ILE A 112 0.96 -5.06 0.36
N SER A 113 1.48 -3.85 0.26
CA SER A 113 2.06 -3.12 1.38
C SER A 113 1.35 -1.80 1.59
N LEU A 114 1.23 -1.39 2.84
CA LEU A 114 0.59 -0.15 3.24
C LEU A 114 1.63 0.76 3.87
N LEU A 115 1.68 1.99 3.36
CA LEU A 115 2.25 3.13 4.05
C LEU A 115 1.09 4.08 4.36
N ARG A 116 0.75 4.20 5.63
CA ARG A 116 -0.22 5.19 6.05
C ARG A 116 0.41 6.56 5.90
N HIS A 117 -0.35 7.49 5.36
CA HIS A 117 -0.09 8.86 5.73
C HIS A 117 -0.48 8.88 7.21
N ALA A 118 0.51 8.84 8.10
CA ALA A 118 0.26 9.34 9.43
C ALA A 118 -0.34 10.71 9.15
N ALA A 119 -1.64 10.88 9.43
CA ALA A 119 -2.17 12.20 9.71
C ALA A 119 -1.12 12.73 10.65
N ILE A 120 -0.35 13.72 10.19
CA ILE A 120 0.56 14.42 11.06
C ILE A 120 -0.43 15.02 12.04
N ALA A 121 -0.75 14.28 13.10
CA ALA A 121 -1.08 14.86 14.37
C ALA A 121 0.11 15.77 14.53
N GLN A 122 -0.13 17.04 14.19
CA GLN A 122 0.76 18.10 14.51
C GLN A 122 0.86 17.94 16.02
N HIS A 123 1.85 17.16 16.46
CA HIS A 123 2.56 17.44 17.66
C HIS A 123 3.07 18.83 17.38
N VAL A 124 2.19 19.81 17.61
CA VAL A 124 2.54 21.09 18.17
C VAL A 124 3.37 20.67 19.36
N VAL A 125 4.68 20.54 19.11
CA VAL A 125 5.69 20.49 20.14
C VAL A 125 5.45 21.82 20.82
N ARG A 126 4.60 21.79 21.85
CA ARG A 126 4.31 22.96 22.66
C ARG A 126 5.70 23.35 23.14
N PRO A 127 6.25 24.50 22.69
CA PRO A 127 7.61 24.84 23.06
C PRO A 127 7.65 24.79 24.58
N PRO A 128 8.67 24.16 25.18
CA PRO A 128 8.77 24.08 26.62
C PRO A 128 8.60 25.52 27.14
N LYS A 129 7.59 25.73 27.99
CA LYS A 129 7.38 27.01 28.67
C LYS A 129 8.69 27.27 29.43
N ARG A 130 9.60 28.03 28.81
CA ARG A 130 10.77 28.56 29.50
C ARG A 130 10.19 29.57 30.47
N VAL A 131 10.01 29.15 31.71
CA VAL A 131 9.86 30.08 32.82
C VAL A 131 11.23 30.75 32.92
N ALA A 132 11.35 31.91 32.28
CA ALA A 132 12.51 32.77 32.46
C ALA A 132 12.52 33.18 33.93
N TYR A 133 13.43 32.61 34.72
CA TYR A 133 13.84 33.26 35.96
C TYR A 133 14.50 34.57 35.55
N VAL A 134 13.76 35.67 35.69
CA VAL A 134 14.30 37.01 35.57
C VAL A 134 15.24 37.22 36.75
N GLN A 135 16.52 36.91 36.55
CA GLN A 135 17.57 37.34 37.45
C GLN A 135 17.63 38.87 37.32
N ARG A 136 17.07 39.58 38.31
CA ARG A 136 17.11 41.05 38.38
C ARG A 136 18.56 41.51 38.46
N HIS A 137 19.17 41.81 37.31
CA HIS A 137 20.36 42.63 37.29
C HIS A 137 19.97 44.07 37.61
N LYS A 138 20.67 44.69 38.58
CA LYS A 138 20.54 46.10 38.91
C LYS A 138 20.69 46.93 37.62
N PRO A 139 19.75 47.84 37.31
CA PRO A 139 19.87 48.68 36.13
C PRO A 139 21.05 49.63 36.30
N ARG A 140 22.04 49.52 35.40
CA ARG A 140 23.04 50.56 35.19
C ARG A 140 22.38 51.62 34.30
N PHE A 141 22.29 52.84 34.82
CA PHE A 141 21.69 53.98 34.14
C PHE A 141 22.52 54.31 32.89
N VAL A 142 21.88 54.27 31.72
CA VAL A 142 22.45 54.76 30.45
C VAL A 142 21.52 55.87 29.95
N PRO A 143 22.04 57.08 29.66
CA PRO A 143 21.22 58.19 29.19
C PRO A 143 20.68 57.91 27.78
N ALA A 144 19.43 58.30 27.57
CA ALA A 144 18.67 58.14 26.35
C ALA A 144 19.23 58.98 25.20
N ILE A 145 19.39 58.36 24.02
CA ILE A 145 19.60 59.05 22.76
C ILE A 145 18.58 58.49 21.75
N GLY A 146 17.80 59.41 21.16
CA GLY A 146 17.50 59.35 19.74
C GLY A 146 16.31 58.51 19.30
N SER A 147 15.18 59.18 19.21
CA SER A 147 13.97 58.89 18.44
C SER A 147 14.22 58.48 16.96
N ALA A 148 13.56 57.40 16.51
CA ALA A 148 13.09 57.16 15.14
C ALA A 148 12.03 56.05 15.24
N ASN A 149 10.74 56.38 15.37
CA ASN A 149 9.78 56.62 14.28
C ASN A 149 9.86 55.58 13.16
N GLU A 150 9.10 54.49 13.29
CA GLU A 150 8.68 53.69 12.14
C GLU A 150 7.27 53.12 12.36
N THR A 151 6.52 53.19 11.27
CA THR A 151 5.07 53.26 11.11
C THR A 151 4.29 51.96 11.36
N PRO A 152 3.02 52.05 11.79
CA PRO A 152 2.15 50.88 11.89
C PRO A 152 1.68 50.44 10.50
N VAL A 153 2.03 49.21 10.12
CA VAL A 153 1.52 48.55 8.91
C VAL A 153 0.09 48.07 9.19
N THR A 154 -0.89 48.69 8.52
CA THR A 154 -2.29 48.25 8.50
C THR A 154 -2.44 46.88 7.82
N PRO A 155 -3.20 45.94 8.40
CA PRO A 155 -3.54 44.70 7.71
C PRO A 155 -4.55 44.95 6.58
N VAL A 156 -4.20 44.49 5.38
CA VAL A 156 -5.10 44.45 4.21
C VAL A 156 -6.18 43.40 4.45
N ALA A 157 -7.44 43.83 4.45
CA ALA A 157 -8.59 42.95 4.44
C ALA A 157 -8.71 42.29 3.05
N VAL A 158 -8.43 40.99 2.97
CA VAL A 158 -8.68 40.19 1.77
C VAL A 158 -10.14 39.74 1.80
N ALA A 159 -10.93 40.23 0.84
CA ALA A 159 -12.32 39.84 0.64
C ALA A 159 -12.41 38.36 0.21
N PRO A 160 -13.45 37.62 0.64
CA PRO A 160 -13.69 36.25 0.19
C PRO A 160 -14.14 36.24 -1.28
N PRO A 161 -13.51 35.44 -2.17
CA PRO A 161 -14.06 35.19 -3.49
C PRO A 161 -15.32 34.31 -3.41
N ALA A 162 -16.27 34.67 -4.26
CA ALA A 162 -17.66 34.24 -4.27
C ALA A 162 -17.88 32.74 -4.46
N ALA A 163 -18.98 32.25 -3.86
CA ALA A 163 -19.52 30.91 -4.08
C ALA A 163 -19.89 30.72 -5.56
N VAL A 164 -19.21 29.79 -6.23
CA VAL A 164 -19.60 29.34 -7.56
C VAL A 164 -20.74 28.34 -7.41
N ALA A 165 -21.89 28.69 -7.98
CA ALA A 165 -23.10 27.88 -8.00
C ALA A 165 -22.84 26.51 -8.65
N ALA A 166 -23.36 25.46 -8.03
CA ALA A 166 -23.36 24.10 -8.55
C ALA A 166 -24.23 24.03 -9.82
N ALA A 167 -23.63 23.60 -10.94
CA ALA A 167 -24.36 23.23 -12.13
C ALA A 167 -24.96 21.82 -11.97
N PRO A 168 -26.27 21.62 -12.17
CA PRO A 168 -26.86 20.29 -12.24
C PRO A 168 -26.60 19.71 -13.64
N VAL A 169 -25.75 18.69 -13.75
CA VAL A 169 -25.59 17.94 -15.01
C VAL A 169 -26.27 16.58 -14.88
N ALA A 170 -27.44 16.54 -15.53
CA ALA A 170 -28.18 15.42 -16.10
C ALA A 170 -27.82 13.99 -15.69
N ALA A 171 -28.81 13.31 -15.11
CA ALA A 171 -28.90 11.86 -15.07
C ALA A 171 -28.88 11.28 -16.50
N ALA A 172 -27.81 10.56 -16.83
CA ALA A 172 -27.78 9.73 -18.02
C ALA A 172 -28.67 8.51 -17.79
N ALA A 173 -29.69 8.40 -18.64
CA ALA A 173 -30.64 7.31 -18.65
C ALA A 173 -29.96 5.96 -18.90
N VAL A 174 -30.41 4.96 -18.16
CA VAL A 174 -30.07 3.54 -18.30
C VAL A 174 -30.71 3.00 -19.58
N PRO A 175 -29.98 2.42 -20.54
CA PRO A 175 -30.58 1.50 -21.49
C PRO A 175 -30.76 0.14 -20.80
N ALA A 176 -32.02 -0.20 -20.55
CA ALA A 176 -32.45 -1.55 -20.24
C ALA A 176 -32.52 -2.41 -21.52
N ALA A 177 -32.30 -3.71 -21.33
CA ALA A 177 -32.65 -4.84 -22.18
C ALA A 177 -31.76 -5.17 -23.40
N ALA A 178 -31.11 -6.32 -23.32
CA ALA A 178 -31.35 -7.41 -24.26
C ALA A 178 -30.92 -8.75 -23.62
N THR A 179 -31.90 -9.52 -23.15
CA THR A 179 -31.79 -10.95 -22.88
C THR A 179 -31.56 -11.69 -24.20
N ALA A 180 -30.30 -11.98 -24.52
CA ALA A 180 -29.96 -12.89 -25.59
C ALA A 180 -30.00 -14.33 -25.04
N ALA A 181 -31.20 -14.93 -25.08
CA ALA A 181 -31.36 -16.38 -24.98
C ALA A 181 -30.69 -17.03 -26.20
N HIS A 182 -29.55 -17.69 -26.00
CA HIS A 182 -28.94 -18.55 -27.00
C HIS A 182 -28.73 -19.95 -26.42
N GLY A 183 -29.51 -20.89 -26.95
CA GLY A 183 -28.99 -22.16 -27.43
C GLY A 183 -28.44 -23.12 -26.37
N VAL A 184 -29.36 -23.88 -25.78
CA VAL A 184 -29.03 -25.23 -25.29
C VAL A 184 -28.53 -26.05 -26.48
N SER A 185 -27.26 -26.42 -26.50
CA SER A 185 -26.73 -27.46 -27.40
C SER A 185 -26.22 -28.62 -26.54
N PRO A 186 -26.91 -29.77 -26.52
CA PRO A 186 -26.42 -30.97 -25.86
C PRO A 186 -25.54 -31.74 -26.83
N PHE A 187 -24.25 -31.39 -26.92
CA PHE A 187 -23.28 -32.31 -27.54
C PHE A 187 -22.79 -33.30 -26.49
N LEU A 188 -23.50 -34.43 -26.45
CA LEU A 188 -22.99 -35.72 -26.01
C LEU A 188 -21.70 -36.03 -26.78
N PHE A 189 -20.55 -35.86 -26.15
CA PHE A 189 -19.33 -36.57 -26.54
C PHE A 189 -19.06 -37.67 -25.52
N ILE A 190 -19.52 -38.87 -25.89
CA ILE A 190 -19.05 -40.15 -25.39
C ILE A 190 -17.66 -40.36 -26.00
N ILE A 191 -16.61 -40.41 -25.20
CA ILE A 191 -15.31 -40.97 -25.61
C ILE A 191 -14.91 -42.02 -24.58
N PRO A 192 -14.54 -43.23 -25.03
CA PRO A 192 -14.49 -44.43 -24.20
C PRO A 192 -13.20 -44.52 -23.37
N ALA A 193 -13.31 -45.29 -22.29
CA ALA A 193 -12.21 -45.77 -21.48
C ALA A 193 -11.11 -46.44 -22.32
N VAL A 194 -9.87 -45.97 -22.15
CA VAL A 194 -8.68 -46.76 -22.48
C VAL A 194 -7.99 -47.11 -21.16
N ILE A 195 -8.11 -48.39 -20.85
CA ILE A 195 -7.42 -49.09 -19.76
C ILE A 195 -6.00 -49.43 -20.23
N GLY A 196 -5.02 -49.15 -19.38
CA GLY A 196 -3.81 -49.96 -19.23
C GLY A 196 -2.53 -49.43 -19.87
N GLY A 197 -1.46 -49.30 -19.06
CA GLY A 197 -0.10 -49.22 -19.60
C GLY A 197 1.01 -48.63 -18.72
N ILE A 198 1.42 -49.33 -17.66
CA ILE A 198 2.83 -49.50 -17.23
C ILE A 198 3.61 -48.25 -16.74
N ILE A 199 3.56 -48.07 -15.41
CA ILE A 199 4.69 -47.97 -14.46
C ILE A 199 6.04 -47.55 -15.06
N GLY A 200 6.29 -46.24 -15.08
CA GLY A 200 7.62 -45.66 -15.19
C GLY A 200 8.10 -45.22 -13.80
N SER A 201 8.96 -46.04 -13.18
CA SER A 201 9.63 -45.75 -11.91
C SER A 201 10.66 -44.64 -12.10
N GLN A 202 10.40 -43.44 -11.59
CA GLN A 202 11.47 -42.46 -11.32
C GLN A 202 11.84 -42.51 -9.83
N PRO A 203 13.13 -42.67 -9.48
CA PRO A 203 13.58 -42.53 -8.11
C PRO A 203 13.66 -41.04 -7.78
N HIS A 204 12.57 -40.48 -7.26
CA HIS A 204 12.66 -39.23 -6.52
C HIS A 204 13.33 -39.53 -5.18
N HIS A 205 14.59 -39.09 -5.05
CA HIS A 205 15.24 -38.89 -3.77
C HIS A 205 14.36 -37.99 -2.89
N THR A 206 13.57 -38.60 -2.01
CA THR A 206 12.90 -37.93 -0.90
C THR A 206 13.92 -37.67 0.20
N THR A 207 14.70 -36.61 0.03
CA THR A 207 15.31 -35.97 1.20
C THR A 207 14.21 -35.14 1.88
N PRO A 208 13.85 -35.41 3.14
CA PRO A 208 12.87 -34.58 3.84
C PRO A 208 13.42 -33.14 3.90
N PRO A 209 12.61 -32.11 3.58
CA PRO A 209 13.06 -30.74 3.75
C PRO A 209 13.40 -30.52 5.24
N PRO A 210 14.55 -29.90 5.54
CA PRO A 210 14.90 -29.60 6.92
C PRO A 210 13.81 -28.73 7.56
N PRO A 211 13.55 -28.87 8.87
CA PRO A 211 12.57 -28.04 9.56
C PRO A 211 13.02 -26.57 9.51
N CYS A 212 12.41 -25.79 8.62
CA CYS A 212 12.66 -24.36 8.48
C CYS A 212 11.93 -23.57 9.59
N ASN A 213 12.42 -23.75 10.82
CA ASN A 213 12.03 -22.97 11.99
C ASN A 213 13.17 -22.06 12.48
N HIS A 214 14.08 -21.65 11.60
CA HIS A 214 15.02 -20.58 11.90
C HIS A 214 15.26 -19.74 10.65
N GLY A 215 15.19 -18.42 10.83
CA GLY A 215 15.39 -17.43 9.78
C GLY A 215 16.69 -17.72 9.02
N SER A 216 16.55 -18.10 7.76
CA SER A 216 17.67 -18.26 6.85
C SER A 216 17.71 -17.04 5.95
N ASN A 217 18.66 -16.17 6.24
CA ASN A 217 19.04 -15.06 5.39
C ASN A 217 20.03 -15.67 4.39
N SER A 218 19.83 -15.48 3.09
CA SER A 218 20.82 -15.82 2.06
C SER A 218 22.09 -14.95 2.11
N MET A 219 22.25 -14.15 3.15
CA MET A 219 23.49 -13.45 3.51
C MET A 219 23.78 -13.80 4.96
N GLY A 220 24.60 -14.82 5.16
CA GLY A 220 25.00 -15.30 6.48
C GLY A 220 25.61 -14.18 7.30
N VAL A 221 24.92 -13.76 8.35
CA VAL A 221 25.50 -13.12 9.53
C VAL A 221 24.64 -13.51 10.73
N CYS A 222 25.12 -14.49 11.48
CA CYS A 222 24.81 -14.60 12.91
C CYS A 222 25.66 -13.54 13.61
N THR A 223 25.05 -12.63 14.37
CA THR A 223 25.80 -11.82 15.34
C THR A 223 25.05 -11.76 16.67
N LYS A 224 25.65 -12.49 17.61
CA LYS A 224 25.58 -12.55 19.08
C LYS A 224 24.24 -12.30 19.77
#